data_AF-A0A958C8C9-F1
#
_entry.id   AF-A0A958C8C9-F1
#
_cell.length_a   1.000
_cell.length_b   1.000
_cell.length_c   1.000
_cell.angle_alpha   90.00
_cell.angle_beta   90.00
_cell.angle_gamma   90.00
#
_symmetry.space_group_name_H-M   'P 1'
#
loop_
_entity.id
_entity.type
_entity.pdbx_description
1 polymer ?
#
loop_
_entity_poly.entity_id
_entity_poly.type
_entity_poly.pdbx_seq_one_letter_code
_entity_poly.pdbx_strand_id
1 'polypeptide(L)' 'MRVAVLANLKKNAPKWEGMSPDQWDDLDSEETINAIVDGLHQGGHEAEFLEADLSLVETLPKYGPEICFNIAEGHWG' A
#
# COMPACT_ATOMS: atom_id res chain seq x y z
N MET A 1 2.65 -12.68 13.78
CA MET A 1 3.73 -11.89 13.13
C MET A 1 3.22 -10.49 12.88
N ARG A 2 4.11 -9.50 12.82
CA ARG A 2 3.79 -8.13 12.40
C ARG A 2 4.05 -7.96 10.90
N VAL A 3 3.01 -7.64 10.14
CA VAL A 3 3.03 -7.60 8.67
C VAL A 3 2.70 -6.20 8.18
N ALA A 4 3.60 -5.59 7.40
CA ALA A 4 3.27 -4.35 6.70
C ALA A 4 2.68 -4.69 5.33
N VAL A 5 1.47 -4.23 5.03
CA VAL A 5 0.89 -4.30 3.68
C VAL A 5 1.26 -3.02 2.95
N LEU A 6 2.07 -3.13 1.91
CA LEU A 6 2.56 -1.97 1.14
C LEU A 6 1.81 -1.89 -0.17
N ALA A 7 1.15 -0.76 -0.44
CA ALA A 7 0.38 -0.53 -1.67
C ALA A 7 0.36 0.96 -2.04
N ASN A 8 0.04 1.26 -3.30
CA ASN A 8 -0.20 2.63 -3.77
C ASN A 8 -1.69 2.87 -3.96
N LEU A 9 -2.27 3.82 -3.24
CA LEU A 9 -3.68 4.16 -3.42
C LEU A 9 -3.85 5.16 -4.56
N LYS A 10 -4.74 4.85 -5.51
CA LYS A 10 -5.11 5.76 -6.61
C LYS A 10 -5.50 7.17 -6.16
N LYS A 11 -6.15 7.30 -4.99
CA LYS A 11 -6.52 8.62 -4.42
C LYS A 11 -5.31 9.45 -3.97
N ASN A 12 -4.18 8.80 -3.68
CA ASN A 12 -2.92 9.41 -3.23
C ASN A 12 -1.89 9.54 -4.35
N ALA A 13 -2.13 8.90 -5.51
CA ALA A 13 -1.26 8.95 -6.67
C ALA A 13 -1.13 10.40 -7.22
N PRO A 14 0.05 10.77 -7.74
CA PRO A 14 0.29 12.11 -8.26
C PRO A 14 -0.63 12.43 -9.44
N LYS A 15 -0.93 13.73 -9.63
CA LYS A 15 -1.72 14.25 -10.75
C LYS A 15 -0.93 15.34 -11.47
N TRP A 16 -0.98 15.35 -12.79
CA TRP A 16 -0.35 16.39 -13.63
C TRP A 16 -1.25 16.78 -14.80
N GLU A 17 -0.97 17.96 -15.40
CA GLU A 17 -1.71 18.45 -16.55
C GLU A 17 -1.54 17.51 -17.76
N GLY A 18 -2.65 17.12 -18.38
CA GLY A 18 -2.64 16.17 -19.49
C GLY A 18 -2.56 14.69 -19.07
N MET A 19 -2.60 14.38 -17.77
CA MET A 19 -2.74 13.01 -17.27
C MET A 19 -4.01 12.35 -17.81
N SER A 20 -3.87 11.11 -18.26
CA SER A 20 -5.01 10.30 -18.67
C SER A 20 -5.84 9.87 -17.45
N PRO A 21 -7.19 9.84 -17.51
CA PRO A 21 -8.04 9.43 -16.39
C PRO A 21 -7.77 8.01 -15.87
N ASP A 22 -7.24 7.14 -16.74
CA ASP A 22 -6.91 5.72 -16.51
C ASP A 22 -5.44 5.50 -16.13
N GLN A 23 -4.63 6.55 -15.99
CA GLN A 23 -3.19 6.46 -15.68
C GLN A 23 -2.86 5.58 -14.45
N TRP A 24 -3.81 5.45 -13.53
CA TRP A 24 -3.68 4.72 -12.26
C TRP A 24 -4.75 3.64 -12.07
N ASP A 25 -5.37 3.16 -13.16
CA ASP A 25 -6.43 2.14 -13.08
C ASP A 25 -5.92 0.75 -12.65
N ASP A 26 -4.63 0.49 -12.83
CA ASP A 26 -4.01 -0.77 -12.40
C ASP A 26 -3.78 -0.83 -10.88
N LEU A 27 -3.74 0.32 -10.19
CA LEU A 27 -3.54 0.38 -8.74
C LEU A 27 -4.68 -0.31 -7.99
N ASP A 28 -4.31 -1.12 -6.99
CA ASP A 28 -5.26 -1.79 -6.13
C ASP A 28 -6.21 -0.83 -5.39
N SER A 29 -7.44 -1.27 -5.23
CA SER A 29 -8.46 -0.51 -4.50
C SER A 29 -8.21 -0.52 -2.98
N GLU A 30 -8.70 0.51 -2.29
CA GLU A 30 -8.70 0.54 -0.82
C GLU A 30 -9.46 -0.65 -0.22
N GLU A 31 -10.50 -1.14 -0.90
CA GLU A 31 -11.23 -2.35 -0.50
C GLU A 31 -10.34 -3.59 -0.58
N THR A 32 -9.58 -3.76 -1.67
CA THR A 32 -8.61 -4.85 -1.83
C THR A 32 -7.56 -4.84 -0.71
N ILE A 33 -6.98 -3.67 -0.44
CA ILE A 33 -5.95 -3.49 0.59
C ILE A 33 -6.52 -3.84 1.97
N ASN A 34 -7.71 -3.32 2.31
CA ASN A 34 -8.38 -3.62 3.57
C ASN A 34 -8.71 -5.11 3.70
N ALA A 35 -9.17 -5.76 2.62
CA ALA A 35 -9.44 -7.19 2.63
C ALA A 35 -8.18 -8.04 2.90
N ILE A 36 -7.01 -7.61 2.40
CA ILE A 36 -5.73 -8.26 2.69
C ILE A 36 -5.37 -8.10 4.17
N VAL A 37 -5.48 -6.87 4.71
CA VAL A 37 -5.22 -6.59 6.14
C VAL A 37 -6.14 -7.43 7.03
N ASP A 38 -7.44 -7.44 6.75
CA ASP A 38 -8.44 -8.21 7.49
C ASP A 38 -8.16 -9.72 7.39
N GLY A 39 -7.74 -10.20 6.23
CA GLY A 39 -7.36 -11.60 6.03
C GLY A 39 -6.13 -11.98 6.88
N LEU A 40 -5.13 -11.11 6.97
CA LEU A 40 -3.96 -11.30 7.82
C LEU A 40 -4.33 -11.28 9.31
N HIS A 41 -5.23 -10.38 9.73
CA HIS A 41 -5.76 -10.35 11.10
C HIS A 41 -6.49 -11.64 11.44
N GLN A 42 -7.36 -12.14 10.55
CA GLN A 42 -8.06 -13.42 10.72
C GLN A 42 -7.10 -14.61 10.80
N GLY A 43 -5.94 -14.53 10.12
CA GLY A 43 -4.86 -15.50 10.23
C GLY A 43 -4.05 -15.44 11.53
N GLY A 44 -4.36 -14.52 12.45
CA GLY A 44 -3.66 -14.35 13.72
C GLY A 44 -2.39 -13.49 13.63
N HIS A 45 -2.26 -12.68 12.57
CA HIS A 45 -1.17 -11.71 12.41
C HIS A 45 -1.61 -10.31 12.83
N GLU A 46 -0.67 -9.50 13.30
CA GLU A 46 -0.83 -8.05 13.33
C GLU A 46 -0.50 -7.54 11.94
N ALA A 47 -1.38 -6.74 11.34
CA ALA A 47 -1.15 -6.18 10.02
C ALA A 47 -1.57 -4.71 9.95
N GLU A 48 -0.80 -3.90 9.23
CA GLU A 48 -1.10 -2.48 9.00
C GLU A 48 -0.79 -2.13 7.55
N PHE A 49 -1.67 -1.34 6.92
CA PHE A 49 -1.41 -0.76 5.61
C PHE A 49 -0.48 0.44 5.74
N LEU A 50 0.59 0.46 4.95
CA LEU A 50 1.48 1.60 4.80
C LEU A 50 1.52 2.00 3.31
N GLU A 51 1.17 3.26 3.02
CA GLU A 51 1.23 3.81 1.66
C GLU A 51 2.65 3.72 1.12
N ALA A 52 2.80 3.22 -0.11
CA ALA A 52 4.09 3.05 -0.76
C ALA A 52 4.60 4.33 -1.42
N ASP A 53 4.75 5.38 -0.59
CA ASP A 53 5.35 6.65 -0.95
C ASP A 53 6.66 6.91 -0.18
N LEU A 54 7.20 8.12 -0.29
CA LEU A 54 8.46 8.49 0.36
C LEU A 54 8.39 8.46 1.91
N SER A 55 7.19 8.47 2.49
CA SER A 55 7.01 8.37 3.94
C SER A 55 7.43 7.01 4.48
N LEU A 56 7.48 5.96 3.65
CA LEU A 56 7.93 4.62 4.06
C LEU A 56 9.31 4.61 4.72
N VAL A 57 10.22 5.51 4.28
CA VAL A 57 11.56 5.64 4.87
C VAL A 57 11.48 5.93 6.37
N GLU A 58 10.43 6.62 6.80
CA GLU A 58 10.19 6.95 8.20
C GLU A 58 9.18 6.03 8.89
N THR A 59 8.11 5.61 8.21
CA THR A 59 7.00 4.86 8.82
C THR A 59 7.33 3.39 8.97
N LEU A 60 8.02 2.78 8.00
CA LEU A 60 8.33 1.35 8.02
C LEU A 60 9.23 0.96 9.20
N PRO A 61 10.32 1.70 9.53
CA PRO A 61 11.13 1.38 10.72
C PRO A 61 10.38 1.59 12.05
N LYS A 62 9.45 2.55 12.11
CA LYS A 62 8.62 2.79 13.30
C LYS A 62 7.62 1.66 13.51
N TYR A 63 7.03 1.17 12.41
CA TYR A 63 6.16 -0.01 12.44
C TYR A 63 6.96 -1.30 12.67
N GLY A 64 8.23 -1.39 12.27
CA GLY A 64 9.08 -2.56 12.57
C GLY A 64 8.44 -3.91 12.23
N PRO A 65 7.97 -4.13 10.99
CA PRO A 65 7.35 -5.40 10.59
C PRO A 65 8.40 -6.52 10.53
N GLU A 66 7.96 -7.75 10.75
CA GLU A 66 8.76 -8.95 10.49
C GLU A 66 8.79 -9.28 8.98
N ILE A 67 7.72 -8.93 8.26
CA ILE A 67 7.61 -9.11 6.81
C ILE A 67 6.78 -8.00 6.17
N CYS A 68 7.16 -7.61 4.95
CA CYS A 68 6.36 -6.73 4.11
C CYS A 68 5.63 -7.55 3.05
N PHE A 69 4.30 -7.51 3.06
CA PHE A 69 3.46 -7.98 1.95
C PHE A 69 3.35 -6.83 0.95
N ASN A 70 4.17 -6.86 -0.11
CA ASN A 70 4.26 -5.75 -1.05
C ASN A 70 3.42 -6.01 -2.31
N ILE A 71 2.44 -5.14 -2.54
CA ILE A 71 1.63 -5.03 -3.76
C ILE A 71 1.76 -3.65 -4.40
N ALA A 72 2.77 -2.87 -4.00
CA ALA A 72 3.04 -1.57 -4.59
C ALA A 72 3.55 -1.71 -6.02
N GLU A 73 3.03 -0.88 -6.92
CA GLU A 73 3.46 -0.79 -8.31
C GLU A 73 4.34 0.45 -8.57
N GLY A 74 4.37 1.38 -7.62
CA GLY A 74 5.01 2.68 -7.78
C GLY A 74 4.22 3.63 -8.69
N HIS A 75 4.72 4.86 -8.80
CA HIS A 75 4.07 5.91 -9.60
C HIS A 75 4.80 6.21 -10.91
N TRP A 76 5.82 5.44 -11.28
CA TRP A 76 6.74 5.84 -12.36
C TRP A 76 7.16 4.77 -13.37
N GLY A 77 6.73 3.50 -13.19
CA GLY A 77 7.04 2.41 -14.12
C GLY A 77 8.54 2.17 -14.29
#